data_AF-A0A1F7M4J5-F1
#
_entry.id   AF-A0A1F7M4J5-F1
#
_cell.length_a   1.000
_cell.length_b   1.000
_cell.length_c   1.000
_cell.angle_alpha   90.00
_cell.angle_beta   90.00
_cell.angle_gamma   90.00
#
_symmetry.space_group_name_H-M   'P 1'
#
loop_
_entity.id
_entity.type
_entity.pdbx_description
1 polymer ?
#
loop_
_entity_poly.entity_id
_entity_poly.type
_entity_poly.pdbx_seq_one_letter_code
_entity_poly.pdbx_strand_id
1 'polypeptide(L)' 'MKTRLNLRDDLLAAAQRLTGIAEKTALLHAGLEALIERESARRLAALGGTARGVKVPRRRRPPQTQRP' A
#
# COMPACT_ATOMS: atom_id res chain seq x y z
N MET A 1 -5.57 -18.07 -10.97
CA MET A 1 -5.03 -19.45 -10.81
C MET A 1 -5.63 -20.07 -9.56
N LYS A 2 -6.07 -21.33 -9.57
CA LYS A 2 -6.53 -22.00 -8.35
C LYS A 2 -5.33 -22.69 -7.70
N THR A 3 -5.00 -22.28 -6.47
CA THR A 3 -3.87 -22.82 -5.72
C THR A 3 -4.36 -23.29 -4.36
N ARG A 4 -3.82 -24.41 -3.87
CA ARG A 4 -4.02 -24.84 -2.48
C ARG A 4 -2.77 -24.45 -1.69
N LEU A 5 -2.96 -23.69 -0.63
CA LEU A 5 -1.89 -23.24 0.25
C LEU A 5 -2.28 -23.61 1.68
N ASN A 6 -1.32 -24.10 2.46
CA ASN A 6 -1.50 -24.27 3.89
C ASN A 6 -1.20 -22.94 4.59
N LEU A 7 -2.18 -22.39 5.31
CA LEU A 7 -2.10 -21.12 6.01
C LEU A 7 -2.51 -21.33 7.46
N ARG A 8 -1.89 -20.57 8.35
CA ARG A 8 -2.25 -20.55 9.77
C ARG A 8 -3.60 -19.82 9.94
N ASP A 9 -4.60 -20.53 10.45
CA ASP A 9 -5.98 -20.02 10.55
C ASP A 9 -6.12 -18.86 11.55
N ASP A 10 -5.33 -18.85 12.62
CA ASP A 10 -5.27 -17.78 13.61
C ASP A 10 -4.80 -16.46 12.98
N LEU A 11 -3.76 -16.53 12.14
CA LEU A 11 -3.24 -15.38 11.40
C LEU A 11 -4.26 -14.85 10.41
N LEU A 12 -4.95 -15.75 9.70
CA LEU A 12 -5.99 -15.37 8.75
C LEU A 12 -7.17 -14.70 9.46
N ALA A 13 -7.65 -15.27 10.56
CA ALA A 13 -8.73 -14.70 11.36
C ALA A 13 -8.35 -13.33 11.93
N ALA A 14 -7.12 -13.18 12.44
CA ALA A 14 -6.62 -11.89 12.92
C ALA A 14 -6.59 -10.84 11.79
N ALA A 15 -6.08 -11.22 10.61
CA ALA A 15 -5.99 -10.34 9.46
C ALA A 15 -7.38 -9.95 8.92
N GLN A 16 -8.33 -10.88 8.84
CA GLN A 16 -9.72 -10.60 8.46
C GLN A 16 -10.38 -9.64 9.44
N ARG A 17 -10.20 -9.85 10.75
CA ARG A 17 -10.74 -8.97 11.79
C ARG A 17 -10.17 -7.56 11.74
N LEU A 18 -8.87 -7.42 11.44
CA LEU A 18 -8.19 -6.12 11.41
C LEU A 18 -8.43 -5.35 10.11
N THR A 19 -8.53 -6.05 8.98
CA THR A 19 -8.69 -5.42 7.66
C THR A 19 -10.14 -5.33 7.19
N GLY A 20 -11.05 -6.13 7.78
CA GLY A 20 -12.44 -6.26 7.33
C GLY A 20 -12.61 -7.09 6.05
N ILE A 21 -11.52 -7.61 5.46
CA ILE A 21 -11.58 -8.35 4.20
C ILE A 21 -11.98 -9.80 4.50
N ALA A 22 -13.21 -10.18 4.18
CA ALA A 22 -13.72 -11.53 4.43
C ALA A 22 -13.21 -12.57 3.39
N GLU A 23 -12.98 -12.15 2.15
CA GLU A 23 -12.61 -13.04 1.06
C GLU A 23 -11.11 -13.41 1.15
N LYS A 24 -10.80 -14.71 1.31
CA LYS A 24 -9.42 -15.17 1.59
C LYS A 24 -8.44 -14.77 0.48
N THR A 25 -8.85 -14.82 -0.78
CA THR A 25 -7.98 -14.48 -1.91
C THR A 25 -7.68 -12.99 -1.95
N ALA A 26 -8.71 -12.14 -1.80
CA ALA A 26 -8.54 -10.70 -1.67
C ALA A 26 -7.61 -10.33 -0.51
N LEU A 27 -7.74 -10.99 0.65
CA LEU A 27 -6.87 -10.73 1.79
C LEU A 27 -5.41 -11.10 1.50
N LEU A 28 -5.18 -12.21 0.79
CA LEU A 28 -3.83 -12.62 0.38
C LEU A 28 -3.23 -11.63 -0.63
N HIS A 29 -3.99 -11.19 -1.63
CA HIS A 29 -3.52 -10.21 -2.61
C HIS A 29 -3.21 -8.87 -1.93
N ALA A 30 -4.10 -8.37 -1.08
CA ALA A 30 -3.89 -7.16 -0.31
C ALA A 30 -2.64 -7.26 0.59
N GLY A 31 -2.41 -8.43 1.19
CA GLY A 31 -1.20 -8.67 1.98
C GLY A 31 0.09 -8.62 1.16
N LEU A 32 0.09 -9.21 -0.05
CA LEU A 32 1.23 -9.16 -0.96
C LEU A 32 1.49 -7.74 -1.48
N GLU A 33 0.44 -7.02 -1.87
CA GLU A 33 0.51 -5.62 -2.31
C GLU A 33 1.10 -4.74 -1.19
N ALA A 34 0.60 -4.87 0.04
CA ALA A 34 1.11 -4.11 1.18
C ALA A 34 2.60 -4.40 1.48
N LEU A 35 3.06 -5.64 1.28
CA LEU A 35 4.48 -5.99 1.44
C LEU A 35 5.34 -5.35 0.34
N ILE A 36 4.86 -5.36 -0.90
CA ILE A 36 5.53 -4.74 -2.05
C ILE A 36 5.61 -3.22 -1.85
N GLU A 37 4.50 -2.58 -1.45
CA GLU A 37 4.44 -1.15 -1.18
C GLU A 37 5.41 -0.75 -0.07
N ARG A 38 5.42 -1.50 1.04
CA ARG A 38 6.33 -1.24 2.17
C ARG A 38 7.80 -1.31 1.76
N GLU A 39 8.17 -2.30 0.97
CA GLU A 39 9.54 -2.46 0.50
C GLU A 39 9.90 -1.44 -0.57
N SER A 40 8.97 -1.12 -1.47
CA SER A 40 9.14 -0.07 -2.48
C SER A 40 9.36 1.28 -1.82
N ALA A 41 8.56 1.63 -0.80
CA ALA A 41 8.73 2.85 -0.02
C ALA A 41 10.10 2.91 0.67
N ARG A 42 10.55 1.80 1.28
CA ARG A 42 11.89 1.69 1.88
C ARG A 42 13.00 1.95 0.85
N ARG A 43 12.93 1.31 -0.32
CA ARG A 43 13.92 1.48 -1.39
C ARG A 43 13.91 2.90 -1.94
N LEU A 44 12.73 3.48 -2.17
CA LEU A 44 12.59 4.87 -2.62
C LEU A 44 13.16 5.85 -1.60
N ALA A 45 12.92 5.65 -0.31
CA ALA A 45 13.51 6.46 0.76
C ALA A 45 15.04 6.35 0.78
N ALA A 46 15.58 5.13 0.58
CA ALA A 46 17.02 4.89 0.52
C ALA A 46 17.69 5.57 -0.68
N LEU A 47 16.97 5.77 -1.79
CA LEU A 47 17.49 6.55 -2.93
C LEU A 47 17.71 8.03 -2.58
N GLY A 48 17.17 8.55 -1.47
CA GLY A 48 17.52 9.88 -0.95
C GLY A 48 17.33 11.05 -1.92
N GLY A 49 16.45 10.92 -2.92
CA GLY A 49 16.26 11.95 -3.96
C GLY A 49 17.39 12.02 -5.00
N THR A 50 18.24 11.01 -5.09
CA THR A 50 19.36 10.92 -6.07
C THR A 50 18.93 10.81 -7.53
N ALA A 51 17.62 10.76 -7.80
CA ALA A 51 17.07 10.74 -9.14
C ALA A 51 17.36 12.07 -9.87
N ARG A 52 18.49 12.10 -10.60
CA ARG A 52 18.98 13.26 -11.34
C ARG A 52 17.99 13.62 -12.46
N GLY A 53 17.49 14.85 -12.45
CA GLY A 53 16.54 15.35 -13.45
C GLY A 53 15.06 15.20 -13.09
N VAL A 54 14.71 14.71 -11.89
CA VAL A 54 13.31 14.70 -11.44
C VAL A 54 12.80 16.13 -11.24
N LYS A 55 11.79 16.51 -12.02
CA LYS A 55 11.04 17.76 -11.84
C LYS A 55 9.97 17.53 -10.77
N VAL A 56 10.11 18.18 -9.61
CA VAL A 56 9.14 18.03 -8.51
C VAL A 56 7.76 18.55 -8.97
N PRO A 57 6.69 17.75 -8.86
CA PRO A 57 5.35 18.20 -9.23
C PRO A 57 4.90 19.36 -8.32
N ARG A 58 4.12 20.30 -8.88
CA ARG A 58 3.58 21.43 -8.11
C ARG A 58 2.73 20.90 -6.95
N ARG A 59 2.96 21.40 -5.73
CA ARG A 59 2.08 21.14 -4.59
C ARG A 59 0.67 21.64 -4.92
N ARG A 60 -0.37 20.81 -4.77
CA ARG A 60 -1.76 21.27 -4.87
C ARG A 60 -1.99 22.28 -3.74
N ARG A 61 -2.39 23.51 -4.10
CA ARG A 61 -2.92 24.50 -3.16
C ARG A 61 -4.45 24.43 -3.21
N PRO A 62 -5.15 24.46 -2.08
CA PRO A 62 -6.60 24.63 -2.11
C PRO A 62 -6.93 25.92 -2.87
N PRO A 63 -8.01 25.94 -3.68
CA PRO A 63 -8.46 27.17 -4.31
C PRO A 63 -8.71 28.21 -3.22
N GLN A 64 -8.18 29.42 -3.39
CA GLN A 64 -8.53 30.53 -2.51
C GLN A 64 -10.01 30.83 -2.76
N THR A 65 -10.88 30.27 -1.94
CA THR A 65 -12.27 30.69 -1.87
C THR A 65 -12.24 32.16 -1.44
N GLN A 66 -12.41 33.07 -2.40
CA GLN A 66 -12.68 34.46 -2.09
C GLN A 66 -13.99 34.48 -1.29
N ARG A 67 -13.88 34.76 0.02
CA ARG A 67 -15.05 35.05 0.84
C ARG A 67 -15.56 36.44 0.42
N PRO A 68 -16.89 36.61 0.24
CA PRO A 68 -17.50 37.90 -0.02
C PRO A 68 -17.35 38.85 1.17
#